data_AF-A0A4Y2VE15-F1
#
_entry.id   AF-A0A4Y2VE15-F1
#
_cell.length_a   1.000
_cell.length_b   1.000
_cell.length_c   1.000
_cell.angle_alpha   90.00
_cell.angle_beta   90.00
_cell.angle_gamma   90.00
#
_symmetry.space_group_name_H-M   'P 1'
#
loop_
_entity.id
_entity.type
_entity.pdbx_description
1 polymer ?
#
loop_
_entity_poly.entity_id
_entity_poly.type
_entity_poly.pdbx_seq_one_letter_code
_entity_poly.pdbx_strand_id
1 'polypeptide(L)'
;YPTMYSDSNIVFNCIQRAHGNFLENYPQFLFLLLVGGLSHPKLSTVGGILYLLGRIVYALGYSTGVKEIAAKLDIKEEIPRVCCLQTARNNVPYSKEEEYYRRAVYLPYLDDFCNSLKERFESHKETVASLQHILPEFCTKTDFCTLKDAFNFYEEDLSHKEVVQSEFMLWKEKWSQEKSENLPKTAISSLEKCDKTFFPNIYILLKLLAVLPVSVATVKRSFLNLRRLTTCLRNTQT
;
A
#
# COMPACT_ATOMS: atom_id res chain seq x y z
N TYR A 1 20.82 -17.77 16.29
CA TYR A 1 20.26 -16.73 15.40
C TYR A 1 20.58 -17.12 13.96
N PRO A 2 19.66 -16.99 12.99
CA PRO A 2 19.97 -17.31 11.60
C PRO A 2 21.08 -16.40 11.08
N THR A 3 22.06 -16.96 10.37
CA THR A 3 23.14 -16.22 9.72
C THR A 3 22.57 -15.42 8.56
N MET A 4 22.53 -14.10 8.72
CA MET A 4 21.98 -13.17 7.73
C MET A 4 22.93 -12.99 6.54
N TYR A 5 24.21 -13.27 6.73
CA TYR A 5 25.26 -13.15 5.72
C TYR A 5 25.87 -14.52 5.48
N SER A 6 26.25 -14.79 4.22
CA SER A 6 27.02 -15.97 3.86
C SER A 6 28.51 -15.72 4.09
N ASP A 7 29.23 -16.67 4.66
CA ASP A 7 30.67 -16.50 4.93
C ASP A 7 31.52 -16.53 3.64
N SER A 8 31.00 -17.14 2.57
CA SER A 8 31.69 -17.34 1.29
C SER A 8 31.25 -16.39 0.18
N ASN A 9 29.99 -15.93 0.16
CA ASN A 9 29.43 -15.19 -0.96
C ASN A 9 29.31 -13.68 -0.64
N ILE A 10 30.44 -13.00 -0.83
CA ILE A 10 30.58 -11.54 -0.58
C ILE A 10 29.65 -10.73 -1.49
N VAL A 11 29.42 -11.20 -2.73
CA VAL A 11 28.51 -10.63 -3.71
C VAL A 11 27.09 -10.58 -3.17
N PHE A 12 26.60 -11.74 -2.72
CA PHE A 12 25.29 -11.89 -2.11
C PHE A 12 25.14 -10.96 -0.90
N ASN A 13 26.13 -10.92 -0.01
CA ASN A 13 26.10 -10.07 1.18
C ASN A 13 25.98 -8.58 0.85
N CYS A 14 26.71 -8.10 -0.17
CA CYS A 14 26.68 -6.70 -0.58
C CYS A 14 25.34 -6.31 -1.22
N ILE A 15 24.78 -7.17 -2.08
CA ILE A 15 23.44 -6.97 -2.64
C ILE A 15 22.40 -6.97 -1.50
N GLN A 16 22.54 -7.87 -0.54
CA GLN A 16 21.62 -7.95 0.59
C GLN A 16 21.73 -6.73 1.52
N ARG A 17 22.91 -6.12 1.68
CA ARG A 17 23.08 -4.83 2.39
C ARG A 17 22.44 -3.68 1.65
N ALA A 18 22.63 -3.60 0.33
CA ALA A 18 22.01 -2.55 -0.48
C ALA A 18 20.48 -2.66 -0.45
N HIS A 19 19.95 -3.88 -0.56
CA HIS A 19 18.53 -4.18 -0.45
C HIS A 19 17.98 -3.93 0.97
N GLY A 20 18.69 -4.35 2.02
CA GLY A 20 18.32 -4.10 3.42
C GLY A 20 18.23 -2.61 3.71
N ASN A 21 19.26 -1.85 3.31
CA ASN A 21 19.26 -0.39 3.42
C ASN A 21 18.10 0.25 2.62
N PHE A 22 17.67 -0.35 1.51
CA PHE A 22 16.50 0.12 0.78
C PHE A 22 15.22 -0.10 1.57
N LEU A 23 14.99 -1.31 2.05
CA LEU A 23 13.80 -1.67 2.81
C LEU A 23 13.66 -0.89 4.13
N GLU A 24 14.77 -0.58 4.80
CA GLU A 24 14.77 0.20 6.04
C GLU A 24 14.35 1.66 5.82
N ASN A 25 14.81 2.27 4.72
CA ASN A 25 14.54 3.68 4.43
C ASN A 25 13.28 3.90 3.59
N TYR A 26 12.79 2.86 2.89
CA TYR A 26 11.61 2.91 2.04
C TYR A 26 10.31 3.37 2.75
N PRO A 27 9.93 2.85 3.93
CA PRO A 27 8.70 3.28 4.60
C PRO A 27 8.75 4.74 5.04
N GLN A 28 9.92 5.21 5.50
CA GLN A 28 10.12 6.62 5.88
C GLN A 28 10.03 7.54 4.66
N PHE A 29 10.65 7.14 3.54
CA PHE A 29 10.57 7.87 2.28
C PHE A 29 9.14 7.96 1.75
N LEU A 30 8.39 6.85 1.71
CA LEU A 30 6.99 6.86 1.26
C LEU A 30 6.11 7.75 2.13
N PHE A 31 6.31 7.71 3.45
CA PHE A 31 5.58 8.56 4.38
C PHE A 31 5.85 10.05 4.11
N LEU A 32 7.12 10.44 3.95
CA LEU A 32 7.50 11.81 3.64
C LEU A 32 6.99 12.26 2.26
N LEU A 33 7.05 11.37 1.26
CA LEU A 33 6.54 11.63 -0.09
C LEU A 33 5.02 11.87 -0.08
N LEU A 34 4.28 11.10 0.73
CA LEU A 34 2.82 11.22 0.86
C LEU A 34 2.42 12.51 1.58
N VAL A 35 3.00 12.77 2.76
CA VAL A 35 2.68 14.00 3.54
C VAL A 35 3.13 15.26 2.78
N GLY A 36 4.33 15.22 2.20
CA GLY A 36 4.84 16.32 1.37
C GLY A 36 4.06 16.48 0.06
N GLY A 37 3.61 15.39 -0.55
CA GLY A 37 2.83 15.37 -1.79
C GLY A 37 1.44 15.96 -1.64
N LEU A 38 0.81 15.80 -0.47
CA LEU A 38 -0.48 16.40 -0.14
C LEU A 38 -0.41 17.94 -0.08
N SER A 39 0.72 18.49 0.35
CA SER A 39 0.89 19.94 0.50
C SER A 39 1.55 20.60 -0.73
N HIS A 40 2.57 19.96 -1.31
CA HIS A 40 3.41 20.53 -2.38
C HIS A 40 3.70 19.47 -3.47
N PRO A 41 2.73 19.18 -4.36
CA PRO A 41 2.81 18.05 -5.28
C PRO A 41 3.98 18.15 -6.26
N LYS A 42 4.27 19.35 -6.79
CA LYS A 42 5.36 19.54 -7.77
C LYS A 42 6.75 19.32 -7.16
N LEU A 43 6.99 19.83 -5.95
CA LEU A 43 8.27 19.66 -5.24
C LEU A 43 8.47 18.22 -4.78
N SER A 44 7.40 17.57 -4.29
CA SER A 44 7.44 16.17 -3.87
C SER A 44 7.81 15.25 -5.04
N THR A 45 7.28 15.50 -6.25
CA THR A 45 7.65 14.75 -7.46
C THR A 45 9.13 14.90 -7.81
N VAL A 46 9.66 16.12 -7.80
CA VAL A 46 11.09 16.36 -8.11
C VAL A 46 11.99 15.71 -7.07
N GLY A 47 11.69 15.87 -5.77
CA GLY A 47 12.43 15.24 -4.69
C GLY A 47 12.37 13.71 -4.73
N GLY A 48 11.19 13.15 -5.07
CA GLY A 48 11.00 11.71 -5.23
C GLY A 48 11.81 11.12 -6.38
N ILE A 49 11.84 11.80 -7.53
CA ILE A 49 12.67 11.39 -8.68
C ILE A 49 14.16 11.45 -8.31
N LEU A 50 14.61 12.53 -7.68
CA LEU A 50 16.01 12.67 -7.26
C LEU A 50 16.42 11.58 -6.26
N TYR A 51 15.55 11.26 -5.30
CA TYR A 51 15.77 10.18 -4.36
C TYR A 51 15.86 8.83 -5.06
N LEU A 52 14.91 8.51 -5.95
CA LEU A 52 14.92 7.26 -6.72
C LEU A 52 16.19 7.11 -7.57
N LEU A 53 16.61 8.18 -8.26
CA LEU A 53 17.87 8.19 -9.02
C LEU A 53 19.09 7.95 -8.12
N GLY A 54 19.14 8.61 -6.96
CA GLY A 54 20.18 8.38 -5.96
C GLY A 54 20.23 6.93 -5.48
N ARG A 55 19.07 6.28 -5.27
CA ARG A 55 18.99 4.86 -4.88
C ARG A 55 19.42 3.94 -6.01
N ILE A 56 19.11 4.26 -7.27
CA ILE A 56 19.58 3.51 -8.44
C ILE A 56 21.11 3.61 -8.54
N VAL A 57 21.68 4.81 -8.43
CA VAL A 57 23.14 5.00 -8.44
C VAL A 57 23.80 4.29 -7.28
N TYR A 58 23.22 4.33 -6.08
CA TYR A 58 23.71 3.60 -4.91
C TYR A 58 23.71 2.09 -5.15
N ALA A 59 22.62 1.53 -5.68
CA ALA A 59 22.53 0.10 -5.99
C ALA A 59 23.51 -0.33 -7.09
N LEU A 60 23.68 0.51 -8.12
CA LEU A 60 24.66 0.29 -9.19
C LEU A 60 26.10 0.38 -8.68
N GLY A 61 26.41 1.31 -7.79
CA GLY A 61 27.74 1.42 -7.17
C GLY A 61 28.08 0.21 -6.30
N TYR A 62 27.09 -0.33 -5.60
CA TYR A 62 27.26 -1.60 -4.88
C TYR A 62 27.43 -2.77 -5.83
N SER A 63 26.72 -2.84 -6.95
CA SER A 63 26.85 -3.96 -7.90
C SER A 63 28.15 -3.91 -8.72
N THR A 64 28.65 -2.72 -9.08
CA THR A 64 29.94 -2.57 -9.78
C THR A 64 31.12 -2.91 -8.89
N GLY A 65 31.16 -2.39 -7.66
CA GLY A 65 32.21 -2.73 -6.69
C GLY A 65 32.21 -4.22 -6.33
N VAL A 66 31.03 -4.85 -6.35
CA VAL A 66 30.87 -6.29 -6.16
C VAL A 66 31.38 -7.10 -7.34
N LYS A 67 31.10 -6.69 -8.60
CA LYS A 67 31.65 -7.34 -9.79
C LYS A 67 33.18 -7.28 -9.82
N GLU A 68 33.77 -6.18 -9.38
CA GLU A 68 35.23 -6.05 -9.25
C GLU A 68 35.82 -6.96 -8.18
N ILE A 69 35.15 -7.09 -7.02
CA ILE A 69 35.58 -8.00 -5.94
C ILE A 69 35.36 -9.46 -6.32
N ALA A 70 34.26 -9.79 -7.00
CA ALA A 70 33.95 -11.13 -7.51
C ALA A 70 34.95 -11.58 -8.58
N ALA A 71 35.31 -10.67 -9.50
CA ALA A 71 36.35 -10.91 -10.50
C ALA A 71 37.73 -11.12 -9.86
N LYS A 72 38.03 -10.45 -8.74
CA LYS A 72 39.27 -10.66 -7.97
C LYS A 72 39.28 -11.98 -7.19
N LEU A 73 38.12 -12.55 -6.86
CA LEU A 73 37.96 -13.77 -6.07
C LEU A 73 37.58 -15.01 -6.91
N ASP A 74 37.48 -14.86 -8.24
CA ASP A 74 37.03 -15.90 -9.19
C ASP A 74 35.70 -16.57 -8.81
N ILE A 75 34.78 -15.80 -8.22
CA ILE A 75 33.45 -16.29 -7.83
C ILE A 75 32.50 -16.14 -9.01
N LYS A 76 32.11 -17.26 -9.65
CA LYS A 76 31.05 -17.27 -10.67
C LYS A 76 29.67 -17.08 -10.04
N GLU A 77 28.84 -16.27 -10.68
CA GLU A 77 27.41 -16.21 -10.36
C GLU A 77 26.79 -17.57 -10.74
N GLU A 78 26.44 -18.38 -9.73
CA GLU A 78 25.78 -19.66 -9.95
C GLU A 78 24.35 -19.61 -9.43
N ILE A 79 23.42 -20.17 -10.22
CA ILE A 79 22.03 -20.32 -9.83
C ILE A 79 21.96 -21.33 -8.67
N PRO A 80 21.20 -21.05 -7.59
CA PRO A 80 21.01 -22.02 -6.51
C PRO A 80 20.46 -23.34 -7.06
N ARG A 81 20.88 -24.46 -6.46
CA ARG A 81 20.59 -25.81 -6.95
C ARG A 81 19.11 -25.99 -7.28
N VAL A 82 18.82 -26.20 -8.57
CA VAL A 82 17.49 -26.58 -9.04
C VAL A 82 17.34 -28.09 -8.79
N CYS A 83 16.44 -28.48 -7.88
CA CYS A 83 16.19 -29.89 -7.61
C CYS A 83 15.70 -30.60 -8.89
N CYS A 84 16.35 -31.71 -9.26
CA CYS A 84 16.04 -32.48 -10.47
C CYS A 84 14.60 -33.04 -10.47
N LEU A 85 14.01 -33.21 -9.28
CA LEU A 85 12.65 -33.70 -9.06
C LEU A 85 11.91 -32.74 -8.12
N GLN A 86 11.08 -31.86 -8.67
CA GLN A 86 10.07 -31.13 -7.92
C GLN A 86 8.71 -31.77 -8.19
N THR A 87 8.05 -32.30 -7.16
CA THR A 87 6.73 -32.95 -7.28
C THR A 87 5.56 -31.97 -7.26
N ALA A 88 5.75 -30.73 -6.78
CA ALA A 88 4.67 -29.76 -6.58
C ALA A 88 4.73 -28.52 -7.51
N ARG A 89 5.86 -28.26 -8.18
CA ARG A 89 6.05 -27.09 -9.06
C ARG A 89 7.04 -27.42 -10.19
N ASN A 90 6.79 -26.92 -11.39
CA ASN A 90 7.74 -27.07 -12.50
C ASN A 90 8.92 -26.09 -12.33
N ASN A 91 10.11 -26.55 -12.68
CA ASN A 91 11.27 -25.69 -12.79
C ASN A 91 11.00 -24.59 -13.83
N VAL A 92 11.33 -23.36 -13.47
CA VAL A 92 11.12 -22.21 -14.35
C VAL A 92 12.11 -22.31 -15.52
N PRO A 93 11.67 -22.34 -16.79
CA PRO A 93 12.58 -22.36 -17.91
C PRO A 93 13.32 -21.02 -17.98
N TYR A 94 14.66 -21.07 -18.09
CA TYR A 94 15.53 -19.90 -18.14
C TYR A 94 16.62 -20.08 -19.20
N SER A 95 16.92 -18.99 -19.91
CA SER A 95 18.07 -18.92 -20.83
C SER A 95 19.23 -18.10 -20.25
N LYS A 96 18.92 -17.14 -19.35
CA LYS A 96 19.87 -16.29 -18.64
C LYS A 96 19.58 -16.27 -17.14
N GLU A 97 20.60 -16.06 -16.33
CA GLU A 97 20.52 -16.02 -14.85
C GLU A 97 19.55 -14.94 -14.34
N GLU A 98 19.54 -13.76 -14.97
CA GLU A 98 18.59 -12.68 -14.65
C GLU A 98 17.13 -13.10 -14.86
N GLU A 99 16.86 -13.91 -15.88
CA GLU A 99 15.51 -14.36 -16.22
C GLU A 99 14.99 -15.38 -15.20
N TYR A 100 15.89 -16.21 -14.64
CA TYR A 100 15.58 -17.09 -13.53
C TYR A 100 15.11 -16.29 -12.31
N TYR A 101 15.90 -15.33 -11.83
CA TYR A 101 15.54 -14.55 -10.64
C TYR A 101 14.29 -13.71 -10.83
N ARG A 102 14.11 -13.13 -12.03
CA ARG A 102 12.88 -12.38 -12.37
C ARG A 102 11.64 -13.26 -12.24
N ARG A 103 11.68 -14.47 -12.79
CA ARG A 103 10.51 -15.36 -12.84
C ARG A 103 10.29 -16.17 -11.56
N ALA A 104 11.36 -16.62 -10.90
CA ALA A 104 11.28 -17.48 -9.73
C ALA A 104 11.08 -16.70 -8.41
N VAL A 105 11.59 -15.47 -8.33
CA VAL A 105 11.58 -14.69 -7.08
C VAL A 105 10.75 -13.41 -7.23
N TYR A 106 11.04 -12.59 -8.23
CA TYR A 106 10.46 -11.25 -8.33
C TYR A 106 8.97 -11.27 -8.69
N LEU A 107 8.57 -12.01 -9.73
CA LEU A 107 7.16 -12.10 -10.14
C LEU A 107 6.25 -12.68 -9.05
N PRO A 108 6.57 -13.84 -8.41
CA PRO A 108 5.74 -14.36 -7.33
C PRO A 108 5.61 -13.39 -6.15
N TYR A 109 6.69 -12.67 -5.82
CA TYR A 109 6.65 -11.64 -4.79
C TYR A 109 5.70 -10.49 -5.15
N LEU A 110 5.75 -10.00 -6.39
CA LEU A 110 4.85 -8.95 -6.85
C LEU A 110 3.40 -9.41 -6.84
N ASP A 111 3.13 -10.64 -7.28
CA ASP A 111 1.80 -11.22 -7.27
C ASP A 111 1.27 -11.37 -5.84
N ASP A 112 2.08 -11.89 -4.90
CA ASP A 112 1.73 -12.01 -3.49
C ASP A 112 1.48 -10.64 -2.83
N PHE A 113 2.28 -9.63 -3.19
CA PHE A 113 2.11 -8.27 -2.72
C PHE A 113 0.81 -7.64 -3.25
N CYS A 114 0.56 -7.77 -4.55
CA CYS A 114 -0.68 -7.31 -5.17
C CYS A 114 -1.90 -8.01 -4.58
N ASN A 115 -1.83 -9.32 -4.36
CA ASN A 115 -2.90 -10.09 -3.73
C ASN A 115 -3.12 -9.65 -2.29
N SER A 116 -2.05 -9.40 -1.52
CA SER A 116 -2.15 -8.87 -0.16
C SER A 116 -2.83 -7.51 -0.10
N LEU A 117 -2.60 -6.65 -1.10
CA LEU A 117 -3.30 -5.37 -1.21
C LEU A 117 -4.77 -5.58 -1.57
N LYS A 118 -5.07 -6.41 -2.57
CA LYS A 118 -6.45 -6.73 -2.95
C LYS A 118 -7.22 -7.28 -1.77
N GLU A 119 -6.74 -8.34 -1.12
CA GLU A 119 -7.39 -8.93 0.06
C GLU A 119 -7.65 -7.91 1.19
N ARG A 120 -6.73 -6.96 1.38
CA ARG A 120 -6.84 -5.97 2.46
C ARG A 120 -7.87 -4.86 2.17
N PHE A 121 -8.09 -4.52 0.90
CA PHE A 121 -8.93 -3.37 0.53
C PHE A 121 -10.24 -3.75 -0.16
N GLU A 122 -10.38 -4.97 -0.70
CA GLU A 122 -11.58 -5.37 -1.44
C GLU A 122 -12.83 -5.38 -0.55
N SER A 123 -12.70 -5.85 0.71
CA SER A 123 -13.84 -5.98 1.63
C SER A 123 -14.49 -4.66 2.04
N HIS A 124 -13.72 -3.56 2.05
CA HIS A 124 -14.19 -2.25 2.48
C HIS A 124 -14.31 -1.25 1.33
N LYS A 125 -14.02 -1.66 0.10
CA LYS A 125 -14.05 -0.78 -1.07
C LYS A 125 -15.45 -0.21 -1.31
N GLU A 126 -16.46 -1.07 -1.28
CA GLU A 126 -17.85 -0.69 -1.53
C GLU A 126 -18.42 0.16 -0.37
N THR A 127 -18.09 -0.19 0.87
CA THR A 127 -18.52 0.57 2.05
C THR A 127 -17.87 1.95 2.15
N VAL A 128 -16.58 2.07 1.81
CA VAL A 128 -15.88 3.36 1.79
C VAL A 128 -16.35 4.22 0.60
N ALA A 129 -16.55 3.63 -0.57
CA ALA A 129 -17.09 4.34 -1.73
C ALA A 129 -18.50 4.87 -1.45
N SER A 130 -19.36 4.06 -0.82
CA SER A 130 -20.71 4.50 -0.41
C SER A 130 -20.69 5.58 0.67
N LEU A 131 -19.79 5.50 1.67
CA LEU A 131 -19.58 6.57 2.66
C LEU A 131 -19.13 7.89 2.02
N GLN A 132 -18.34 7.85 0.95
CA GLN A 132 -17.87 9.06 0.27
C GLN A 132 -19.03 9.89 -0.32
N HIS A 133 -20.16 9.26 -0.64
CA HIS A 133 -21.35 9.94 -1.16
C HIS A 133 -22.07 10.83 -0.13
N ILE A 134 -21.63 10.83 1.14
CA ILE A 134 -22.13 11.72 2.21
C ILE A 134 -21.45 13.09 2.18
N LEU A 135 -20.32 13.20 1.50
CA LEU A 135 -19.64 14.48 1.33
C LEU A 135 -20.50 15.40 0.42
N PRO A 136 -20.71 16.67 0.79
CA PRO A 136 -21.58 17.59 0.05
C PRO A 136 -21.29 17.73 -1.44
N GLU A 137 -20.02 17.64 -1.86
CA GLU A 137 -19.62 17.65 -3.27
C GLU A 137 -20.25 16.48 -4.08
N PHE A 138 -20.43 15.33 -3.43
CA PHE A 138 -20.96 14.12 -4.04
C PHE A 138 -22.46 13.94 -3.79
N CYS A 139 -22.99 14.41 -2.64
CA CYS A 139 -24.41 14.30 -2.28
C CYS A 139 -25.37 14.87 -3.32
N THR A 140 -25.00 15.99 -3.96
CA THR A 140 -25.87 16.67 -4.93
C THR A 140 -26.18 15.80 -6.15
N LYS A 141 -25.30 14.86 -6.48
CA LYS A 141 -25.37 14.05 -7.70
C LYS A 141 -25.91 12.63 -7.47
N THR A 142 -25.98 12.19 -6.22
CA THR A 142 -26.25 10.78 -5.89
C THR A 142 -27.61 10.57 -5.24
N ASP A 143 -28.17 9.39 -5.46
CA ASP A 143 -29.39 8.92 -4.80
C ASP A 143 -29.06 8.03 -3.61
N PHE A 144 -30.01 7.94 -2.67
CA PHE A 144 -29.88 7.17 -1.43
C PHE A 144 -29.51 5.69 -1.65
N CYS A 145 -29.87 5.12 -2.80
CA CYS A 145 -29.50 3.75 -3.19
C CYS A 145 -27.99 3.48 -3.14
N THR A 146 -27.16 4.51 -3.38
CA THR A 146 -25.70 4.41 -3.38
C THR A 146 -25.09 4.32 -1.97
N LEU A 147 -25.87 4.60 -0.91
CA LEU A 147 -25.42 4.55 0.48
C LEU A 147 -25.74 3.20 1.14
N LYS A 148 -26.46 2.31 0.45
CA LYS A 148 -26.98 1.05 1.02
C LYS A 148 -25.90 0.17 1.65
N ASP A 149 -24.72 0.10 1.04
CA ASP A 149 -23.64 -0.78 1.52
C ASP A 149 -23.03 -0.26 2.81
N ALA A 150 -22.83 1.05 2.94
CA ALA A 150 -22.44 1.69 4.20
C ALA A 150 -23.52 1.52 5.28
N PHE A 151 -24.80 1.66 4.92
CA PHE A 151 -25.91 1.45 5.85
C PHE A 151 -25.94 0.05 6.44
N ASN A 152 -25.86 -0.98 5.59
CA ASN A 152 -25.89 -2.36 6.04
C ASN A 152 -24.68 -2.70 6.94
N PHE A 153 -23.53 -2.06 6.68
CA PHE A 153 -22.32 -2.30 7.46
C PHE A 153 -22.34 -1.61 8.84
N TYR A 154 -22.90 -0.40 8.93
CA TYR A 154 -22.98 0.40 10.16
C TYR A 154 -24.38 0.42 10.78
N GLU A 155 -25.21 -0.60 10.51
CA GLU A 155 -26.60 -0.66 11.00
C GLU A 155 -26.68 -0.58 12.54
N GLU A 156 -25.68 -1.13 13.25
CA GLU A 156 -25.59 -1.07 14.72
C GLU A 156 -25.33 0.33 15.27
N ASP A 157 -24.65 1.20 14.49
CA ASP A 157 -24.29 2.57 14.90
C ASP A 157 -25.34 3.61 14.47
N LEU A 158 -26.36 3.21 13.70
CA LEU A 158 -27.32 4.08 13.05
C LEU A 158 -28.75 3.88 13.58
N SER A 159 -29.58 4.91 13.39
CA SER A 159 -31.03 4.80 13.63
C SER A 159 -31.72 3.97 12.53
N HIS A 160 -33.03 3.77 12.65
CA HIS A 160 -33.84 3.13 11.61
C HIS A 160 -33.63 3.77 10.23
N LYS A 161 -33.60 2.92 9.19
CA LYS A 161 -33.35 3.29 7.79
C LYS A 161 -34.13 4.52 7.30
N GLU A 162 -35.40 4.63 7.70
CA GLU A 162 -36.28 5.73 7.30
C GLU A 162 -35.83 7.09 7.85
N VAL A 163 -35.33 7.12 9.08
CA VAL A 163 -34.83 8.34 9.74
C VAL A 163 -33.55 8.80 9.04
N VAL A 164 -32.65 7.88 8.70
CA VAL A 164 -31.42 8.28 8.03
C VAL A 164 -31.66 8.67 6.58
N GLN A 165 -32.65 8.06 5.91
CA GLN A 165 -33.06 8.46 4.58
C GLN A 165 -33.61 9.88 4.56
N SER A 166 -34.46 10.26 5.51
CA SER A 166 -35.02 11.61 5.59
C SER A 166 -33.93 12.64 5.94
N GLU A 167 -33.04 12.33 6.88
CA GLU A 167 -31.87 13.18 7.17
C GLU A 167 -30.98 13.37 5.95
N PHE A 168 -30.70 12.29 5.20
CA PHE A 168 -29.87 12.37 3.99
C PHE A 168 -30.50 13.23 2.90
N MET A 169 -31.82 13.12 2.70
CA MET A 169 -32.54 13.96 1.75
C MET A 169 -32.48 15.44 2.16
N LEU A 170 -32.70 15.73 3.45
CA LEU A 170 -32.62 17.09 3.97
C LEU A 170 -31.19 17.67 3.86
N TRP A 171 -30.18 16.85 4.10
CA TRP A 171 -28.78 17.21 3.91
C TRP A 171 -28.44 17.50 2.44
N LYS A 172 -28.92 16.65 1.52
CA LYS A 172 -28.79 16.87 0.08
C LYS A 172 -29.46 18.19 -0.34
N GLU A 173 -30.64 18.48 0.18
CA GLU A 173 -31.36 19.72 -0.11
C GLU A 173 -30.62 20.96 0.44
N LYS A 174 -30.13 20.90 1.69
CA LYS A 174 -29.31 21.95 2.30
C LYS A 174 -28.13 22.34 1.39
N TRP A 175 -27.39 21.36 0.89
CA TRP A 175 -26.21 21.61 0.05
C TRP A 175 -26.53 21.89 -1.43
N SER A 176 -27.74 21.57 -1.89
CA SER A 176 -28.20 21.94 -3.24
C SER A 176 -28.55 23.42 -3.36
N GLN A 177 -28.90 24.08 -2.26
CA GLN A 177 -29.16 25.53 -2.22
C GLN A 177 -27.88 26.38 -2.11
N GLU A 178 -26.77 25.77 -1.68
CA GLU A 178 -25.48 26.44 -1.52
C GLU A 178 -24.72 26.54 -2.86
N LYS A 179 -23.89 27.57 -3.03
CA LYS A 179 -23.02 27.71 -4.22
C LYS A 179 -21.93 26.63 -4.23
N SER A 180 -21.59 26.12 -5.41
CA SER A 180 -20.59 25.07 -5.63
C SER A 180 -19.21 25.36 -5.00
N GLU A 181 -18.81 26.63 -4.92
CA GLU A 181 -17.53 27.05 -4.33
C GLU A 181 -17.44 26.83 -2.81
N ASN A 182 -18.57 26.80 -2.10
CA ASN A 182 -18.61 26.65 -0.64
C ASN A 182 -18.72 25.19 -0.17
N LEU A 183 -18.80 24.23 -1.11
CA LEU A 183 -18.98 22.82 -0.81
C LEU A 183 -17.71 22.23 -0.18
N PRO A 184 -17.80 21.69 1.05
CA PRO A 184 -16.66 21.04 1.69
C PRO A 184 -16.29 19.74 0.94
N LYS A 185 -15.00 19.61 0.62
CA LYS A 185 -14.44 18.47 -0.12
C LYS A 185 -13.88 17.37 0.80
N THR A 186 -13.64 17.71 2.07
CA THR A 186 -13.02 16.81 3.05
C THR A 186 -14.01 16.48 4.16
N ALA A 187 -13.94 15.26 4.71
CA ALA A 187 -14.79 14.82 5.82
C ALA A 187 -14.71 15.77 7.04
N ILE A 188 -13.52 16.29 7.34
CA ILE A 188 -13.28 17.23 8.44
C ILE A 188 -14.03 18.56 8.21
N SER A 189 -13.90 19.16 7.01
CA SER A 189 -14.62 20.39 6.68
C SER A 189 -16.14 20.21 6.67
N SER A 190 -16.63 19.00 6.34
CA SER A 190 -18.05 18.68 6.40
C SER A 190 -18.54 18.51 7.83
N LEU A 191 -17.71 17.96 8.73
CA LEU A 191 -18.01 17.84 10.15
C LEU A 191 -18.16 19.19 10.85
N GLU A 192 -17.31 20.17 10.51
CA GLU A 192 -17.39 21.52 11.09
C GLU A 192 -18.71 22.24 10.74
N LYS A 193 -19.28 21.96 9.57
CA LYS A 193 -20.54 22.55 9.09
C LYS A 193 -21.78 21.71 9.43
N CYS A 194 -21.59 20.56 10.07
CA CYS A 194 -22.67 19.63 10.41
C CYS A 194 -23.10 19.83 11.87
N ASP A 195 -24.33 20.32 12.06
CA ASP A 195 -24.92 20.45 13.39
C ASP A 195 -25.43 19.10 13.90
N LYS A 196 -24.85 18.63 15.01
CA LYS A 196 -25.20 17.34 15.65
C LYS A 196 -26.66 17.25 16.08
N THR A 197 -27.31 18.39 16.36
CA THR A 197 -28.72 18.43 16.79
C THR A 197 -29.69 18.20 15.64
N PHE A 198 -29.35 18.66 14.44
CA PHE A 198 -30.21 18.55 13.26
C PHE A 198 -29.92 17.28 12.46
N PHE A 199 -28.66 16.84 12.41
CA PHE A 199 -28.23 15.71 11.58
C PHE A 199 -27.38 14.69 12.38
N PRO A 200 -27.94 14.02 13.40
CA PRO A 200 -27.20 13.12 14.26
C PRO A 200 -26.61 11.91 13.51
N ASN A 201 -27.36 11.31 12.58
CA ASN A 201 -26.89 10.10 11.88
C ASN A 201 -25.80 10.45 10.84
N ILE A 202 -25.96 11.57 10.13
CA ILE A 202 -24.95 12.07 9.19
C ILE A 202 -23.67 12.47 9.91
N TYR A 203 -23.79 13.07 11.10
CA TYR A 203 -22.64 13.40 11.94
C TYR A 203 -21.85 12.14 12.32
N ILE A 204 -22.53 11.05 12.70
CA ILE A 204 -21.89 9.76 12.99
C ILE A 204 -21.16 9.23 11.75
N LEU A 205 -21.81 9.22 10.58
CA LEU A 205 -21.20 8.73 9.34
C LEU A 205 -20.00 9.56 8.88
N LEU A 206 -20.07 10.89 9.00
CA LEU A 206 -18.95 11.78 8.72
C LEU A 206 -17.80 11.58 9.71
N LYS A 207 -18.12 11.31 10.98
CA LYS A 207 -17.12 10.98 12.00
C LYS A 207 -16.46 9.64 11.71
N LEU A 208 -17.22 8.63 11.31
CA LEU A 208 -16.70 7.35 10.85
C LEU A 208 -15.78 7.54 9.65
N LEU A 209 -16.19 8.33 8.65
CA LEU A 209 -15.35 8.66 7.49
C LEU A 209 -14.05 9.38 7.88
N ALA A 210 -14.08 10.27 8.88
CA ALA A 210 -12.91 10.99 9.36
C ALA A 210 -11.98 10.12 10.23
N VAL A 211 -12.53 9.13 10.95
CA VAL A 211 -11.79 8.24 11.85
C VAL A 211 -11.28 6.99 11.13
N LEU A 212 -11.90 6.60 10.02
CA LEU A 212 -11.39 5.54 9.14
C LEU A 212 -9.95 5.91 8.80
N PRO A 213 -8.96 5.12 9.27
CA PRO A 213 -7.59 5.39 8.91
C PRO A 213 -7.54 5.25 7.39
N VAL A 214 -7.15 6.31 6.69
CA VAL A 214 -6.65 6.21 5.31
C VAL A 214 -5.39 5.35 5.40
N SER A 215 -5.60 4.04 5.43
CA SER A 215 -4.62 2.97 5.51
C SER A 215 -3.37 3.29 6.33
N VAL A 216 -3.46 3.29 7.66
CA VAL A 216 -2.24 3.00 8.45
C VAL A 216 -1.98 1.51 8.25
N ALA A 217 -1.25 1.18 7.18
CA ALA A 217 -0.64 -0.12 6.99
C ALA A 217 0.18 -0.38 8.25
N THR A 218 -0.34 -1.20 9.15
CA THR A 218 0.36 -1.57 10.37
C THR A 218 1.60 -2.31 9.92
N VAL A 219 2.73 -1.60 9.97
CA VAL A 219 4.09 -1.97 9.55
C VAL A 219 4.49 -3.38 10.03
N LYS A 220 3.84 -3.91 11.09
CA LYS A 220 3.95 -5.29 11.58
C LYS A 220 3.70 -6.39 10.54
N ARG A 221 2.75 -6.23 9.59
CA ARG A 221 2.44 -7.29 8.60
C ARG A 221 3.49 -7.35 7.50
N SER A 222 4.04 -6.20 7.10
CA SER A 222 5.16 -6.09 6.17
C SER A 222 6.41 -6.82 6.69
N PHE A 223 6.73 -6.65 7.98
CA PHE A 223 7.81 -7.38 8.63
C PHE A 223 7.58 -8.90 8.71
N LEU A 224 6.34 -9.34 8.88
CA LEU A 224 5.97 -10.77 8.90
C LEU A 224 6.11 -11.44 7.51
N ASN A 225 5.72 -10.73 6.44
CA ASN A 225 5.91 -11.20 5.06
C ASN A 225 7.40 -11.25 4.69
N LEU A 226 8.19 -10.25 5.11
CA LEU A 226 9.64 -10.27 4.96
C LEU A 226 10.27 -11.44 5.74
N ARG A 227 9.74 -11.75 6.93
CA ARG A 227 10.18 -12.89 7.74
C ARG A 227 9.86 -14.22 7.05
N ARG A 228 8.73 -14.34 6.35
CA ARG A 228 8.38 -15.53 5.55
C ARG A 228 9.29 -15.70 4.33
N LEU A 229 9.57 -14.63 3.58
CA LEU A 229 10.53 -14.64 2.46
C LEU A 229 11.93 -15.01 2.91
N THR A 230 12.43 -14.37 3.97
CA THR A 230 13.75 -14.70 4.51
C THR A 230 13.81 -16.12 5.09
N THR A 231 12.69 -16.71 5.52
CA THR A 231 12.63 -18.12 5.93
C THR A 231 12.63 -19.06 4.72
N CYS A 232 11.90 -18.72 3.65
CA CYS A 232 11.89 -19.48 2.40
C CYS A 232 13.30 -19.54 1.77
N LEU A 233 13.97 -18.39 1.65
CA LEU A 233 15.33 -18.29 1.11
C LEU A 233 16.38 -19.00 1.97
N ARG A 234 16.12 -19.17 3.28
CA ARG A 234 16.99 -19.94 4.18
C ARG A 234 16.89 -21.44 3.97
N ASN A 235 15.71 -21.96 3.66
CA ASN A 235 15.50 -23.38 3.43
C ASN A 235 16.05 -23.86 2.08
N THR A 236 16.41 -22.94 1.18
CA THR A 236 17.01 -23.23 -0.12
C THR A 236 18.55 -23.21 -0.11
N GLN A 237 19.18 -22.80 0.99
CA GLN A 237 20.66 -22.73 1.14
C GLN A 237 21.27 -23.94 1.88
N THR A 238 20.47 -24.92 2.28
CA THR A 238 20.91 -26.23 2.79
C THR A 238 20.79 -27.28 1.71
#